data_AF-A0A537P1M1-F1
#
_entry.id   AF-A0A537P1M1-F1
#
_cell.length_a   1.000
_cell.length_b   1.000
_cell.length_c   1.000
_cell.angle_alpha   90.00
_cell.angle_beta   90.00
_cell.angle_gamma   90.00
#
_symmetry.space_group_name_H-M   'P 1'
#
loop_
_entity.id
_entity.type
_entity.pdbx_description
1 polymer ?
#
loop_
_entity_poly.entity_id
_entity_poly.type
_entity_poly.pdbx_seq_one_letter_code
_entity_poly.pdbx_strand_id
1 'polypeptide(L)'
;LFNIVGSLASGWLGTLMPKRYLLSFIYFARAAAVFGFIIFPVTPFSSILFGAVMGLLWLSTVPPTNGIIALIFGTRWLATLAGLAFFSHQVGGFLGVWLGGVAFVRTGSYDVVWWLSILFGVLSAVINLPIVEKPVVRAAAAPA
;
A
#
# COMPACT_ATOMS: atom_id res chain seq x y z
N LEU A 1 -1.94 -17.73 -1.27
CA LEU A 1 -1.53 -17.96 -2.68
C LEU A 1 -1.54 -16.67 -3.49
N PHE A 2 -2.69 -16.01 -3.70
CA PHE A 2 -2.77 -14.75 -4.47
C PHE A 2 -1.77 -13.68 -4.03
N ASN A 3 -1.59 -13.51 -2.72
CA ASN A 3 -0.65 -12.55 -2.17
C ASN A 3 0.82 -12.80 -2.60
N ILE A 4 1.24 -14.06 -2.65
CA ILE A 4 2.56 -14.45 -3.17
C ILE A 4 2.66 -14.06 -4.64
N VAL A 5 1.63 -14.39 -5.43
CA VAL A 5 1.58 -14.06 -6.87
C VAL A 5 1.71 -12.55 -7.08
N GLY A 6 0.92 -11.75 -6.36
CA GLY A 6 0.98 -10.30 -6.45
C GLY A 6 2.33 -9.72 -6.04
N SER A 7 2.92 -10.21 -4.95
CA SER A 7 4.25 -9.77 -4.49
C SER A 7 5.34 -10.10 -5.51
N LEU A 8 5.34 -11.32 -6.06
CA LEU A 8 6.32 -11.71 -7.08
C LEU A 8 6.12 -10.91 -8.37
N ALA A 9 4.87 -10.76 -8.83
CA ALA A 9 4.55 -10.01 -10.04
C ALA A 9 4.92 -8.53 -9.91
N SER A 10 4.60 -7.88 -8.79
CA SER A 10 4.97 -6.49 -8.54
C SER A 10 6.49 -6.31 -8.38
N GLY A 11 7.18 -7.26 -7.77
CA GLY A 11 8.64 -7.28 -7.71
C GLY A 11 9.27 -7.35 -9.10
N TRP A 12 8.76 -8.25 -9.96
CA TRP A 12 9.20 -8.38 -11.35
C TRP A 12 8.88 -7.14 -12.19
N LEU A 13 7.65 -6.64 -12.14
CA LEU A 13 7.25 -5.41 -12.85
C LEU A 13 8.09 -4.20 -12.39
N GLY A 14 8.47 -4.14 -11.12
CA GLY A 14 9.32 -3.08 -10.58
C GLY A 14 10.73 -3.02 -11.17
N THR A 15 11.17 -4.04 -11.92
CA THR A 15 12.43 -4.01 -12.71
C THR A 15 12.22 -3.43 -14.11
N LEU A 16 10.98 -3.45 -14.61
CA LEU A 16 10.62 -3.05 -15.97
C LEU A 16 10.03 -1.64 -16.05
N MET A 17 9.47 -1.12 -14.95
CA MET A 17 8.82 0.19 -14.92
C MET A 17 9.09 0.96 -13.61
N PRO A 18 8.86 2.28 -13.59
CA PRO A 18 8.95 3.09 -12.37
C PRO A 18 8.02 2.58 -11.28
N LYS A 19 8.58 2.34 -10.09
CA LYS A 19 7.88 1.77 -8.93
C LYS A 19 6.77 2.70 -8.42
N ARG A 20 6.92 4.01 -8.61
CA ARG A 20 5.90 5.02 -8.26
C ARG A 20 4.58 4.79 -8.99
N TYR A 21 4.61 4.42 -10.27
CA TYR A 21 3.40 4.14 -11.04
C TYR A 21 2.79 2.81 -10.61
N LEU A 22 3.62 1.82 -10.32
CA LEU A 22 3.15 0.53 -9.80
C LEU A 22 2.47 0.68 -8.44
N LEU A 23 3.07 1.43 -7.50
CA LEU A 23 2.45 1.76 -6.21
C LEU A 23 1.13 2.51 -6.39
N SER A 24 1.12 3.53 -7.24
CA SER A 24 -0.07 4.33 -7.52
C SER A 24 -1.21 3.46 -8.06
N PHE A 25 -0.90 2.58 -9.02
CA PHE A 25 -1.86 1.63 -9.57
C PHE A 25 -2.37 0.65 -8.51
N ILE A 26 -1.51 0.05 -7.69
CA ILE A 26 -1.91 -0.91 -6.67
C ILE A 26 -2.85 -0.25 -5.64
N TYR A 27 -2.52 0.96 -5.17
CA TYR A 27 -3.37 1.69 -4.22
C TYR A 27 -4.72 2.07 -4.83
N PHE A 28 -4.73 2.55 -6.07
CA PHE A 28 -5.97 2.87 -6.79
C PHE A 28 -6.83 1.61 -7.01
N ALA A 29 -6.21 0.51 -7.46
CA ALA A 29 -6.91 -0.76 -7.67
C ALA A 29 -7.53 -1.30 -6.38
N ARG A 30 -6.88 -1.12 -5.21
CA ARG A 30 -7.48 -1.48 -3.91
C ARG A 30 -8.71 -0.62 -3.62
N ALA A 31 -8.61 0.70 -3.81
CA ALA A 31 -9.73 1.60 -3.59
C ALA A 31 -10.91 1.25 -4.52
N ALA A 32 -10.64 0.97 -5.79
CA ALA A 32 -11.64 0.54 -6.76
C ALA A 32 -12.26 -0.82 -6.41
N ALA A 33 -11.47 -1.78 -5.94
CA ALA A 33 -11.97 -3.09 -5.51
C ALA A 33 -12.89 -2.97 -4.28
N VAL A 34 -12.52 -2.14 -3.31
CA VAL A 34 -13.35 -1.85 -2.13
C VAL A 34 -14.64 -1.13 -2.54
N PHE A 35 -14.55 -0.10 -3.38
CA PHE A 35 -15.71 0.61 -3.91
C PHE A 35 -16.67 -0.33 -4.65
N GLY A 36 -16.14 -1.18 -5.53
CA GLY A 36 -16.93 -2.21 -6.20
C GLY A 36 -17.61 -3.15 -5.21
N PHE A 37 -16.89 -3.63 -4.20
CA PHE A 37 -17.44 -4.57 -3.24
C PHE A 37 -18.60 -3.99 -2.41
N ILE A 38 -18.56 -2.68 -2.07
CA ILE A 38 -19.63 -2.06 -1.28
C ILE A 38 -20.85 -1.64 -2.11
N ILE A 39 -20.70 -1.44 -3.43
CA ILE A 39 -21.82 -1.03 -4.31
C ILE A 39 -22.53 -2.22 -4.95
N PHE A 40 -21.86 -3.37 -5.07
CA PHE A 40 -22.48 -4.61 -5.54
C PHE A 40 -23.01 -5.46 -4.38
N PRO A 41 -24.02 -6.33 -4.63
CA PRO A 41 -24.52 -7.23 -3.61
C PRO A 41 -23.43 -8.17 -3.04
N VAL A 42 -23.43 -8.30 -1.72
CA VAL A 42 -22.55 -9.25 -1.01
C VAL A 42 -23.12 -10.66 -1.20
N THR A 43 -22.39 -11.48 -1.95
CA THR A 43 -22.69 -12.88 -2.22
C THR A 43 -21.44 -13.72 -1.92
N PRO A 44 -21.53 -15.05 -1.80
CA PRO A 44 -20.35 -15.90 -1.67
C PRO A 44 -19.35 -15.68 -2.81
N PHE A 45 -19.85 -15.55 -4.04
CA PHE A 45 -19.01 -15.31 -5.21
C PHE A 45 -18.30 -13.95 -5.15
N SER A 46 -19.02 -12.85 -4.91
CA SER A 46 -18.41 -11.51 -4.82
C SER A 46 -17.43 -11.40 -3.66
N SER A 47 -17.69 -12.07 -2.54
CA SER A 47 -16.77 -12.13 -1.40
C SER A 47 -15.47 -12.88 -1.72
N ILE A 48 -15.56 -14.03 -2.39
CA ILE A 48 -14.36 -14.80 -2.82
C ILE A 48 -13.56 -14.01 -3.84
N LEU A 49 -14.24 -13.40 -4.82
CA LEU A 49 -13.59 -12.58 -5.85
C LEU A 49 -12.88 -11.37 -5.23
N PHE A 50 -13.56 -10.64 -4.33
CA PHE A 50 -12.96 -9.55 -3.58
C PHE A 50 -11.75 -10.02 -2.77
N GLY A 51 -11.85 -11.14 -2.06
CA GLY A 51 -10.75 -11.74 -1.33
C GLY A 51 -9.56 -12.12 -2.22
N ALA A 52 -9.80 -12.63 -3.42
CA ALA A 52 -8.74 -12.96 -4.38
C ALA A 52 -8.05 -11.69 -4.92
N VAL A 53 -8.82 -10.67 -5.30
CA VAL A 53 -8.29 -9.37 -5.77
C VAL A 53 -7.51 -8.66 -4.68
N MET A 54 -8.09 -8.51 -3.49
CA MET A 54 -7.40 -7.92 -2.34
C MET A 54 -6.18 -8.75 -1.96
N GLY A 55 -6.27 -10.07 -2.04
CA GLY A 55 -5.16 -11.00 -1.86
C GLY A 55 -4.00 -10.67 -2.80
N LEU A 56 -4.25 -10.54 -4.11
CA LEU A 56 -3.24 -10.12 -5.09
C LEU A 56 -2.64 -8.76 -4.71
N LEU A 57 -3.47 -7.79 -4.32
CA LEU A 57 -3.01 -6.43 -4.08
C LEU A 57 -2.29 -6.25 -2.73
N TRP A 58 -2.49 -7.13 -1.76
CA TRP A 58 -2.14 -6.92 -0.34
C TRP A 58 -0.66 -6.70 -0.04
N LEU A 59 0.25 -7.61 -0.40
CA LEU A 59 1.70 -7.39 -0.21
C LEU A 59 2.40 -6.88 -1.48
N SER A 60 1.66 -6.65 -2.57
CA SER A 60 2.21 -6.13 -3.83
C SER A 60 2.87 -4.75 -3.71
N THR A 61 2.59 -4.00 -2.63
CA THR A 61 3.26 -2.72 -2.36
C THR A 61 4.64 -2.89 -1.73
N VAL A 62 4.94 -4.04 -1.12
CA VAL A 62 6.20 -4.25 -0.37
C VAL A 62 7.43 -4.23 -1.29
N PRO A 63 7.49 -5.01 -2.39
CA PRO A 63 8.64 -4.96 -3.29
C PRO A 63 8.92 -3.58 -3.90
N PRO A 64 7.94 -2.85 -4.48
CA PRO A 64 8.22 -1.54 -5.05
C PRO A 64 8.59 -0.50 -3.98
N THR A 65 8.01 -0.56 -2.77
CA THR A 65 8.39 0.35 -1.67
C THR A 65 9.86 0.15 -1.26
N ASN A 66 10.25 -1.10 -1.00
CA ASN A 66 11.63 -1.43 -0.66
C ASN A 66 12.59 -1.12 -1.81
N GLY A 67 12.14 -1.30 -3.05
CA GLY A 67 12.88 -0.94 -4.25
C GLY A 67 13.13 0.57 -4.37
N ILE A 68 12.14 1.41 -4.03
CA ILE A 68 12.30 2.88 -3.99
C ILE A 68 13.29 3.26 -2.89
N ILE A 69 13.16 2.70 -1.69
CA ILE A 69 14.09 2.97 -0.58
C ILE A 69 15.52 2.62 -0.98
N ALA A 70 15.73 1.42 -1.54
CA ALA A 70 17.04 0.97 -1.99
C ALA A 70 17.61 1.85 -3.12
N LEU A 71 16.76 2.29 -4.05
CA LEU A 71 17.17 3.16 -5.17
C LEU A 71 17.57 4.55 -4.69
N ILE A 72 16.77 5.17 -3.82
CA ILE A 72 16.94 6.56 -3.41
C ILE A 72 18.05 6.68 -2.35
N PHE A 73 18.08 5.78 -1.36
CA PHE A 73 18.94 5.88 -0.18
C PHE A 73 20.09 4.87 -0.16
N GLY A 74 20.08 3.88 -1.06
CA GLY A 74 21.03 2.77 -1.08
C GLY A 74 20.68 1.66 -0.08
N THR A 75 21.42 0.56 -0.14
CA THR A 75 21.17 -0.63 0.68
C THR A 75 21.64 -0.50 2.13
N ARG A 76 22.60 0.39 2.42
CA ARG A 76 23.14 0.62 3.77
C ARG A 76 22.05 0.93 4.81
N TRP A 77 21.09 1.78 4.44
CA TRP A 77 20.00 2.21 5.33
C TRP A 77 18.67 1.53 5.04
N LEU A 78 18.65 0.54 4.15
CA LEU A 78 17.43 -0.12 3.70
C LEU A 78 16.66 -0.72 4.88
N ALA A 79 17.34 -1.44 5.77
CA ALA A 79 16.70 -2.06 6.93
C ALA A 79 16.06 -1.02 7.87
N THR A 80 16.77 0.08 8.15
CA THR A 80 16.26 1.14 9.03
C THR A 80 15.06 1.86 8.42
N LEU A 81 15.15 2.27 7.16
CA LEU A 81 14.08 3.02 6.48
C LEU A 81 12.86 2.14 6.20
N ALA A 82 13.08 0.88 5.78
CA ALA A 82 11.99 -0.09 5.62
C ALA A 82 11.36 -0.43 6.99
N GLY A 83 12.16 -0.53 8.05
CA GLY A 83 11.68 -0.71 9.42
C GLY A 83 10.82 0.45 9.91
N LEU A 84 11.23 1.69 9.64
CA LEU A 84 10.44 2.88 9.96
C LEU A 84 9.13 2.93 9.17
N ALA A 85 9.16 2.58 7.88
CA ALA A 85 7.97 2.47 7.05
C ALA A 85 7.01 1.39 7.59
N PHE A 86 7.55 0.23 7.99
CA PHE A 86 6.76 -0.84 8.59
C PHE A 86 6.17 -0.44 9.94
N PHE A 87 6.94 0.21 10.81
CA PHE A 87 6.44 0.76 12.07
C PHE A 87 5.27 1.73 11.83
N SER A 88 5.44 2.67 10.88
CA SER A 88 4.38 3.61 10.50
C SER A 88 3.13 2.90 9.99
N HIS A 89 3.31 1.82 9.23
CA HIS A 89 2.22 0.95 8.78
C HIS A 89 1.50 0.28 9.96
N GLN A 90 2.21 -0.22 10.97
CA GLN A 90 1.62 -0.83 12.15
C GLN A 90 0.84 0.19 13.00
N VAL A 91 1.35 1.42 13.14
CA VAL A 91 0.61 2.51 13.80
C VAL A 91 -0.69 2.82 13.04
N GLY A 92 -0.62 2.93 11.72
CA GLY A 92 -1.82 3.11 10.89
C GLY A 92 -2.81 1.95 11.01
N GLY A 93 -2.33 0.71 11.03
CA GLY A 93 -3.16 -0.49 11.22
C GLY A 93 -3.85 -0.51 12.58
N PHE A 94 -3.13 -0.16 13.65
CA PHE A 94 -3.69 -0.01 14.98
C PHE A 94 -4.79 1.06 15.00
N LEU A 95 -4.50 2.26 14.52
CA LEU A 95 -5.47 3.37 14.49
C LEU A 95 -6.69 3.01 13.64
N GLY A 96 -6.51 2.36 12.49
CA GLY A 96 -7.60 1.94 11.61
C GLY A 96 -8.56 0.96 12.28
N VAL A 97 -8.03 -0.08 12.94
CA VAL A 97 -8.87 -1.07 13.64
C VAL A 97 -9.51 -0.47 14.88
N TRP A 98 -8.75 0.29 15.68
CA TRP A 98 -9.27 0.89 16.91
C TRP A 98 -10.37 1.93 16.63
N LEU A 99 -10.12 2.88 15.73
CA LEU A 99 -11.12 3.87 15.33
C LEU A 99 -12.30 3.22 14.60
N GLY A 100 -12.07 2.15 13.83
CA GLY A 100 -13.13 1.37 13.21
C GLY A 100 -14.05 0.70 14.25
N GLY A 101 -13.48 0.14 15.31
CA GLY A 101 -14.24 -0.42 16.43
C GLY A 101 -15.04 0.65 17.18
N VAL A 102 -14.44 1.82 17.45
CA VAL A 102 -15.14 2.95 18.07
C VAL A 102 -16.29 3.45 17.18
N ALA A 103 -16.07 3.55 15.87
CA ALA A 103 -17.12 3.94 14.92
C ALA A 103 -18.28 2.95 14.98
N PHE A 104 -18.00 1.65 14.88
CA PHE A 104 -19.03 0.61 14.92
C PHE A 104 -19.83 0.62 16.23
N VAL A 105 -19.18 0.75 17.39
CA VAL A 105 -19.88 0.82 18.69
C VAL A 105 -20.83 2.03 18.76
N ARG A 106 -20.47 3.15 18.13
CA ARG A 106 -21.29 4.38 18.16
C ARG A 106 -22.39 4.42 17.11
N THR A 107 -22.17 3.84 15.93
CA THR A 107 -23.10 3.96 14.78
C THR A 107 -23.83 2.65 14.46
N GLY A 108 -23.34 1.51 14.95
CA GLY A 108 -23.80 0.18 14.56
C GLY A 108 -23.41 -0.23 13.13
N SER A 109 -22.57 0.55 12.43
CA SER A 109 -22.21 0.32 11.02
C SER A 109 -20.73 0.57 10.72
N TYR A 110 -20.19 -0.18 9.74
CA TYR A 110 -18.84 0.01 9.20
C TYR A 110 -18.79 0.92 7.96
N ASP A 111 -19.91 1.50 7.52
CA ASP A 111 -19.96 2.28 6.26
C ASP A 111 -18.93 3.41 6.23
N VAL A 112 -18.78 4.14 7.33
CA VAL A 112 -17.76 5.20 7.45
C VAL A 112 -16.36 4.64 7.27
N VAL A 113 -16.07 3.45 7.80
CA VAL A 113 -14.76 2.79 7.69
C VAL A 113 -14.46 2.39 6.24
N TRP A 114 -15.47 1.90 5.52
CA TRP A 114 -15.34 1.57 4.10
C TRP A 114 -15.03 2.79 3.24
N TRP A 115 -15.77 3.88 3.42
CA TRP A 115 -15.53 5.12 2.68
C TRP A 115 -14.18 5.77 3.00
N LEU A 116 -13.77 5.77 4.28
CA LEU A 116 -12.44 6.22 4.65
C LEU A 116 -11.34 5.34 4.04
N SER A 117 -11.55 4.03 3.95
CA SER A 117 -10.61 3.11 3.30
C SER A 117 -10.42 3.44 1.82
N ILE A 118 -11.51 3.76 1.11
CA ILE A 118 -11.47 4.21 -0.29
C ILE A 118 -10.72 5.53 -0.41
N LEU A 119 -11.08 6.52 0.42
CA LEU A 119 -10.44 7.84 0.43
C LEU A 119 -8.92 7.71 0.64
N PHE A 120 -8.48 6.99 1.68
CA PHE A 120 -7.05 6.80 1.94
C PHE A 120 -6.35 6.00 0.85
N GLY A 121 -7.02 5.04 0.22
CA GLY A 121 -6.49 4.33 -0.95
C GLY A 121 -6.24 5.27 -2.13
N VAL A 122 -7.19 6.14 -2.45
CA VAL A 122 -7.04 7.15 -3.52
C VAL A 122 -5.96 8.17 -3.18
N LEU A 123 -5.94 8.70 -1.96
CA LEU A 123 -4.89 9.62 -1.52
C LEU A 123 -3.51 8.97 -1.58
N SER A 124 -3.38 7.71 -1.16
CA SER A 124 -2.13 6.96 -1.27
C SER A 124 -1.69 6.81 -2.72
N ALA A 125 -2.62 6.55 -3.64
CA ALA A 125 -2.31 6.50 -5.07
C ALA A 125 -1.75 7.84 -5.57
N VAL A 126 -2.38 8.96 -5.21
CA VAL A 126 -1.95 10.30 -5.62
C VAL A 126 -0.60 10.69 -5.01
N ILE A 127 -0.38 10.42 -3.72
CA ILE A 127 0.86 10.77 -3.01
C ILE A 127 2.08 10.01 -3.55
N ASN A 128 1.89 8.83 -4.15
CA ASN A 128 2.99 8.07 -4.75
C ASN A 128 3.44 8.62 -6.12
N LEU A 129 2.57 9.27 -6.89
CA LEU A 129 2.91 9.81 -8.22
C LEU A 129 4.09 10.78 -8.26
N PRO A 130 4.22 11.78 -7.34
CA PRO A 130 5.30 12.75 -7.38
C PRO A 130 6.66 12.20 -6.92
N ILE A 131 6.76 10.94 -6.48
CA ILE A 131 8.03 10.35 -6.03
C ILE A 131 9.06 10.42 -7.17
N VAL A 132 10.22 10.99 -6.88
CA VAL A 132 11.34 11.07 -7.82
C VAL A 132 12.27 9.89 -7.54
N GLU A 133 12.26 8.89 -8.43
CA GLU A 133 13.13 7.71 -8.36
C GLU A 133 14.55 8.05 -8.84
N LYS A 134 15.25 8.90 -8.09
CA LYS A 134 16.67 9.21 -8.30
C LYS A 134 17.44 9.07 -6.99
N PRO A 135 18.69 8.57 -7.03
CA PRO A 135 19.54 8.55 -5.84
C PRO A 135 19.68 9.95 -5.25
N VAL A 136 19.64 10.06 -3.92
CA VAL A 136 19.96 11.32 -3.23
C VAL A 136 21.42 11.66 -3.48
N VAL A 137 21.69 12.91 -3.88
CA VAL A 137 23.06 13.43 -3.98
C VAL A 137 23.66 13.42 -2.59
N ARG A 138 24.64 12.55 -2.36
CA ARG A 138 25.36 12.51 -1.09
C ARG A 138 26.41 13.62 -1.12
N ALA A 139 26.33 14.55 -0.17
CA ALA A 139 27.46 15.44 0.09
C ALA A 139 28.69 14.56 0.38
N ALA A 140 29.81 14.85 -0.28
CA ALA A 140 31.06 14.16 0.02
C ALA A 140 31.32 14.29 1.53
N ALA A 141 31.63 13.17 2.19
CA ALA A 141 32.00 13.22 3.59
C ALA A 141 33.19 14.18 3.73
N ALA A 142 33.04 15.23 4.55
CA ALA A 142 34.16 16.07 4.90
C ALA A 142 35.23 15.15 5.52
N PRO A 143 36.50 15.21 5.06
CA PRO A 143 37.56 14.44 5.69
C PRO A 143 37.64 14.83 7.16
N ALA A 144 37.81 13.82 8.01
CA ALA A 144 37.97 13.96 9.46
C ALA A 144 39.26 14.71 9.82
#